data_AF-A0A7I4XW97-F1
#
_entry.id   AF-A0A7I4XW97-F1
#
_cell.length_a   1.000
_cell.length_b   1.000
_cell.length_c   1.000
_cell.angle_alpha   90.00
_cell.angle_beta   90.00
_cell.angle_gamma   90.00
#
_symmetry.space_group_name_H-M   'P 1'
#
loop_
_entity.id
_entity.type
_entity.pdbx_description
1 polymer ?
#
loop_
_entity_poly.entity_id
_entity_poly.type
_entity_poly.pdbx_seq_one_letter_code
_entity_poly.pdbx_strand_id
1 'polypeptide(L)'
;MGVCLTVACYLITFSPSAALFCRFIAKDSLRIILFVLGAFLWLASLLLCSFIWLALSMIWDALPLAVACSIILQDAARVFYFWLLKKAQRGLNKITTPGASSIAPGVSDLHNARHMLALVCGLGMGVMAALFLTMNVFAEFAGPGTIGLPRAVRENKRNEYYAGPYLPLYYALTGCLASLFGVVWTIMIWDSCHRARKGKLWALPAFIATCSHFMVSGMSWFNSEGYQPFVLCAQFILLIACIMYSQIIMGSTFDSIIEGITTTLLDWITLKWLRQKVFKNEGPFSPVEEIEADERREVST
;
A
#
# COMPACT_ATOMS: atom_id res chain seq x y z
N MET A 1 -15.85 0.50 24.70
CA MET A 1 -15.60 1.59 23.72
C MET A 1 -14.23 1.46 23.06
N GLY A 2 -13.12 1.34 23.80
CA GLY A 2 -11.75 1.30 23.23
C GLY A 2 -11.50 0.18 22.22
N VAL A 3 -11.93 -1.05 22.49
CA VAL A 3 -11.77 -2.18 21.53
C VAL A 3 -12.50 -1.92 20.21
N CYS A 4 -13.75 -1.46 20.25
CA CYS A 4 -14.50 -1.14 19.03
C CYS A 4 -13.84 -0.02 18.23
N LEU A 5 -13.33 1.02 18.91
CA LEU A 5 -12.56 2.10 18.30
C LEU A 5 -11.30 1.56 17.61
N THR A 6 -10.55 0.71 18.29
CA THR A 6 -9.32 0.08 17.78
C THR A 6 -9.59 -0.73 16.52
N VAL A 7 -10.64 -1.57 16.54
CA VAL A 7 -11.07 -2.34 15.36
C VAL A 7 -11.47 -1.42 14.21
N ALA A 8 -12.23 -0.35 14.48
CA ALA A 8 -12.58 0.63 13.46
C ALA A 8 -11.34 1.33 12.86
N CYS A 9 -10.36 1.70 13.70
CA CYS A 9 -9.10 2.29 13.25
C CYS A 9 -8.31 1.32 12.35
N TYR A 10 -8.22 0.04 12.69
CA TYR A 10 -7.60 -0.97 11.82
C TYR A 10 -8.33 -1.13 10.49
N LEU A 11 -9.67 -1.19 10.51
CA LEU A 11 -10.48 -1.28 9.30
C LEU A 11 -10.27 -0.08 8.39
N ILE A 12 -10.23 1.15 8.92
CA ILE A 12 -9.97 2.38 8.15
C ILE A 12 -8.55 2.34 7.56
N THR A 13 -7.55 2.02 8.39
CA THR A 13 -6.14 2.01 8.01
C THR A 13 -5.87 1.06 6.84
N PHE A 14 -6.39 -0.16 6.94
CA PHE A 14 -6.08 -1.22 5.98
C PHE A 14 -7.16 -1.40 4.91
N SER A 15 -8.26 -0.64 4.91
CA SER A 15 -9.34 -0.75 3.93
C SER A 15 -8.87 -0.82 2.47
N PRO A 16 -8.11 0.17 1.93
CA PRO A 16 -7.69 0.10 0.54
C PRO A 16 -6.70 -1.04 0.29
N SER A 17 -5.81 -1.30 1.24
CA SER A 17 -4.82 -2.38 1.14
C SER A 17 -5.46 -3.76 1.13
N ALA A 18 -6.45 -4.00 1.99
CA ALA A 18 -7.22 -5.23 2.04
C ALA A 18 -8.06 -5.42 0.77
N ALA A 19 -8.66 -4.34 0.26
CA ALA A 19 -9.41 -4.39 -1.00
C ALA A 19 -8.51 -4.80 -2.19
N LEU A 20 -7.32 -4.19 -2.30
CA LEU A 20 -6.32 -4.56 -3.32
C LEU A 20 -5.80 -5.98 -3.09
N PHE A 21 -5.51 -6.35 -1.84
CA PHE A 21 -5.02 -7.69 -1.52
C PHE A 21 -6.04 -8.77 -1.92
N CYS A 22 -7.28 -8.68 -1.46
CA CYS A 22 -8.31 -9.68 -1.72
C CYS A 22 -8.71 -9.75 -3.21
N ARG A 23 -8.83 -8.61 -3.90
CA ARG A 23 -9.28 -8.60 -5.31
C ARG A 23 -8.18 -8.94 -6.31
N PHE A 24 -6.93 -8.60 -5.99
CA PHE A 24 -5.85 -8.58 -6.96
C PHE A 24 -4.68 -9.50 -6.57
N ILE A 25 -4.26 -9.53 -5.31
CA ILE A 25 -3.09 -10.31 -4.85
C ILE A 25 -3.47 -11.76 -4.54
N ALA A 26 -4.57 -11.99 -3.81
CA ALA A 26 -4.98 -13.30 -3.34
C ALA A 26 -5.32 -14.32 -4.45
N LYS A 27 -5.50 -13.85 -5.68
CA LYS A 27 -5.82 -14.71 -6.84
C LYS A 27 -4.63 -15.49 -7.39
N ASP A 28 -3.41 -15.10 -7.02
CA ASP A 28 -2.18 -15.67 -7.57
C ASP A 28 -1.13 -15.79 -6.45
N SER A 29 -0.71 -17.02 -6.16
CA SER A 29 0.24 -17.33 -5.09
C SER A 29 1.58 -16.63 -5.27
N LEU A 30 2.01 -16.37 -6.51
CA LEU A 30 3.23 -15.61 -6.77
C LEU A 30 3.10 -14.17 -6.25
N ARG A 31 1.95 -13.53 -6.45
CA ARG A 31 1.71 -12.16 -5.96
C ARG A 31 1.74 -12.12 -4.43
N ILE A 32 1.25 -13.16 -3.77
CA ILE A 32 1.32 -13.26 -2.29
C ILE A 32 2.79 -13.32 -1.84
N ILE A 33 3.62 -14.15 -2.48
CA ILE A 33 5.05 -14.24 -2.16
C ILE A 33 5.74 -12.89 -2.35
N LEU A 34 5.45 -12.19 -3.46
CA LEU A 34 5.99 -10.86 -3.73
C LEU A 34 5.52 -9.79 -2.73
N PHE A 35 4.27 -9.86 -2.29
CA PHE A 35 3.74 -8.98 -1.26
C PHE A 35 4.51 -9.17 0.06
N VAL A 36 4.66 -10.41 0.52
CA VAL A 36 5.38 -10.75 1.77
C VAL A 36 6.86 -10.39 1.67
N LEU A 37 7.52 -10.62 0.54
CA LEU A 37 8.91 -10.23 0.33
C LEU A 37 9.09 -8.69 0.37
N GLY A 38 8.13 -7.93 -0.15
CA GLY A 38 8.12 -6.48 -0.01
C GLY A 38 8.03 -6.02 1.43
N ALA A 39 7.10 -6.60 2.20
CA ALA A 39 6.98 -6.39 3.64
C ALA A 39 8.30 -6.68 4.38
N PHE A 40 8.94 -7.81 4.10
CA PHE A 40 10.21 -8.20 4.70
C PHE A 40 11.35 -7.22 4.37
N LEU A 41 11.51 -6.82 3.11
CA LEU A 41 12.57 -5.90 2.70
C LEU A 41 12.40 -4.50 3.32
N TRP A 42 11.16 -4.06 3.50
CA TRP A 42 10.88 -2.82 4.23
C TRP A 42 11.32 -2.92 5.70
N LEU A 43 10.97 -4.02 6.39
CA LEU A 43 11.42 -4.25 7.78
C LEU A 43 12.93 -4.34 7.89
N ALA A 44 13.60 -5.04 6.96
CA ALA A 44 15.05 -5.13 6.91
C ALA A 44 15.70 -3.75 6.74
N SER A 45 15.10 -2.87 5.93
CA SER A 45 15.59 -1.50 5.75
C SER A 45 15.49 -0.65 7.03
N LEU A 46 14.38 -0.79 7.79
CA LEU A 46 14.25 -0.13 9.09
C LEU A 46 15.16 -0.73 10.14
N LEU A 47 15.40 -2.05 10.13
CA LEU A 47 16.34 -2.70 11.02
C LEU A 47 17.76 -2.17 10.82
N LEU A 48 18.20 -2.07 9.55
CA LEU A 48 19.49 -1.45 9.22
C LEU A 48 19.54 0.01 9.68
N CYS A 49 18.45 0.78 9.48
CA CYS A 49 18.37 2.14 9.96
C CYS A 49 18.46 2.23 11.49
N SER A 50 17.88 1.28 12.22
CA SER A 50 17.93 1.23 13.69
C SER A 50 19.35 0.99 14.20
N PHE A 51 20.15 0.14 13.54
CA PHE A 51 21.57 0.00 13.88
C PHE A 51 22.38 1.27 13.61
N ILE A 52 22.11 1.96 12.49
CA ILE A 52 22.76 3.25 12.19
C ILE A 52 22.39 4.29 13.25
N TRP A 53 21.10 4.37 13.60
CA TRP A 53 20.63 5.28 14.64
C TRP A 53 21.27 4.98 16.00
N LEU A 54 21.35 3.71 16.40
CA LEU A 54 21.99 3.31 17.65
C LEU A 54 23.46 3.77 17.70
N ALA A 55 24.21 3.55 16.61
CA ALA A 55 25.60 4.01 16.50
C ALA A 55 25.71 5.55 16.54
N LEU A 56 24.80 6.27 15.88
CA LEU A 56 24.77 7.74 15.88
C LEU A 56 24.39 8.34 17.23
N SER A 57 23.40 7.76 17.91
CA SER A 57 22.88 8.24 19.19
C SER A 57 23.92 8.19 20.32
N MET A 58 24.96 7.37 20.17
CA MET A 58 26.12 7.37 21.07
C MET A 58 26.92 8.68 21.01
N ILE A 59 26.80 9.43 19.92
CA ILE A 59 27.54 10.68 19.69
C ILE A 59 26.58 11.88 19.70
N TRP A 60 25.49 11.84 18.92
CA TRP A 60 24.59 12.98 18.66
C TRP A 60 23.11 12.53 18.64
N ASP A 61 22.24 13.24 19.37
CA ASP A 61 20.78 13.07 19.28
C ASP A 61 20.21 13.77 18.03
N ALA A 62 20.44 13.19 16.86
CA ALA A 62 20.01 13.76 15.57
C ALA A 62 18.80 13.04 14.96
N LEU A 63 17.61 13.15 15.58
CA LEU A 63 16.37 12.54 15.07
C LEU A 63 16.10 12.86 13.58
N PRO A 64 16.29 14.10 13.08
CA PRO A 64 16.09 14.41 11.66
C PRO A 64 17.03 13.63 10.73
N LEU A 65 18.27 13.40 11.16
CA LEU A 65 19.25 12.62 10.41
C LEU A 65 18.85 11.14 10.38
N ALA A 66 18.33 10.61 11.48
CA ALA A 66 17.79 9.24 11.55
C ALA A 66 16.66 9.03 10.55
N VAL A 67 15.70 9.97 10.51
CA VAL A 67 14.57 9.92 9.57
C VAL A 67 15.08 9.98 8.13
N ALA A 68 16.02 10.89 7.84
CA ALA A 68 16.62 11.00 6.50
C ALA A 68 17.34 9.71 6.07
N CYS A 69 18.14 9.10 6.95
CA CYS A 69 18.77 7.81 6.71
C CYS A 69 17.73 6.71 6.49
N SER A 70 16.63 6.71 7.24
CA SER A 70 15.55 5.72 7.10
C SER A 70 14.88 5.82 5.72
N ILE A 71 14.63 7.04 5.24
CA ILE A 71 13.99 7.29 3.94
C ILE A 71 14.89 6.77 2.81
N ILE A 72 16.18 7.10 2.88
CA ILE A 72 17.19 6.66 1.90
C ILE A 72 17.30 5.13 1.89
N LEU A 73 17.35 4.49 3.06
CA LEU A 73 17.42 3.03 3.16
C LEU A 73 16.16 2.34 2.65
N GLN A 74 14.98 2.89 2.94
CA GLN A 74 13.71 2.38 2.40
C GLN A 74 13.67 2.49 0.87
N ASP A 75 14.11 3.60 0.30
CA ASP A 75 14.20 3.79 -1.16
C ASP A 75 15.26 2.88 -1.79
N ALA A 76 16.42 2.71 -1.12
CA ALA A 76 17.44 1.75 -1.53
C ALA A 76 16.91 0.30 -1.50
N ALA A 77 16.09 -0.05 -0.51
CA ALA A 77 15.43 -1.35 -0.45
C ALA A 77 14.45 -1.55 -1.62
N ARG A 78 13.74 -0.51 -2.09
CA ARG A 78 12.91 -0.58 -3.30
C ARG A 78 13.72 -0.90 -4.56
N VAL A 79 14.90 -0.29 -4.70
CA VAL A 79 15.83 -0.54 -5.81
C VAL A 79 16.45 -1.94 -5.72
N PHE A 80 16.89 -2.34 -4.52
CA PHE A 80 17.39 -3.68 -4.26
C PHE A 80 16.33 -4.74 -4.58
N TYR A 81 15.06 -4.46 -4.22
CA TYR A 81 13.96 -5.35 -4.52
C TYR A 81 13.76 -5.51 -6.04
N PHE A 82 13.76 -4.41 -6.79
CA PHE A 82 13.72 -4.46 -8.26
C PHE A 82 14.83 -5.33 -8.84
N TRP A 83 16.06 -5.18 -8.33
CA TRP A 83 17.20 -5.98 -8.78
C TRP A 83 17.04 -7.48 -8.49
N LEU A 84 16.59 -7.83 -7.28
CA LEU A 84 16.30 -9.22 -6.90
C LEU A 84 15.26 -9.83 -7.84
N LEU A 85 14.18 -9.10 -8.14
CA LEU A 85 13.16 -9.58 -9.06
C LEU A 85 13.70 -9.78 -10.47
N LYS A 86 14.48 -8.84 -10.99
CA LYS A 86 15.12 -9.00 -12.31
C LYS A 86 16.06 -10.20 -12.35
N LYS A 87 16.77 -10.48 -11.25
CA LYS A 87 17.63 -11.66 -11.12
C LYS A 87 16.82 -12.96 -11.08
N ALA A 88 15.76 -13.00 -10.29
CA ALA A 88 14.85 -14.15 -10.20
C ALA A 88 14.18 -14.46 -11.56
N GLN A 89 13.69 -13.44 -12.26
CA GLN A 89 13.11 -13.55 -13.60
C GLN A 89 14.07 -14.19 -14.60
N ARG A 90 15.33 -13.72 -14.63
CA ARG A 90 16.37 -14.30 -15.50
C ARG A 90 16.73 -15.73 -15.13
N GLY A 91 16.70 -16.06 -13.84
CA GLY A 91 16.94 -17.42 -13.36
C GLY A 91 15.85 -18.38 -13.83
N LEU A 92 14.59 -18.01 -13.60
CA LEU A 92 13.43 -18.81 -14.03
C LEU A 92 13.39 -19.02 -15.54
N ASN A 93 13.64 -17.97 -16.32
CA ASN A 93 13.65 -18.05 -17.79
C ASN A 93 14.74 -18.98 -18.36
N LYS A 94 15.82 -19.26 -17.61
CA LYS A 94 16.86 -20.22 -18.02
C LYS A 94 16.50 -21.67 -17.72
N ILE A 95 15.60 -21.89 -16.76
CA ILE A 95 15.19 -23.22 -16.28
C ILE A 95 13.95 -23.68 -17.03
N THR A 96 13.10 -22.77 -17.51
CA THR A 96 11.96 -23.08 -18.37
C THR A 96 12.41 -23.42 -19.79
N THR A 97 12.08 -24.62 -20.26
CA THR A 97 12.39 -25.11 -21.62
C THR A 97 11.70 -24.23 -22.69
N PRO A 98 12.37 -23.90 -23.81
CA PRO A 98 11.73 -23.18 -24.92
C PRO A 98 10.56 -24.02 -25.46
N GLY A 99 9.32 -23.58 -25.25
CA GLY A 99 8.10 -24.26 -25.73
C GLY A 99 7.28 -25.01 -24.67
N ALA A 100 7.76 -25.14 -23.43
CA ALA A 100 6.90 -25.55 -22.32
C ALA A 100 6.11 -24.33 -21.82
N SER A 101 4.79 -24.49 -21.59
CA SER A 101 4.01 -23.52 -20.83
C SER A 101 4.78 -23.20 -19.55
N SER A 102 5.14 -21.93 -19.38
CA SER A 102 5.99 -21.47 -18.28
C SER A 102 5.55 -22.10 -16.96
N ILE A 103 6.49 -22.69 -16.22
CA ILE A 103 6.28 -23.35 -14.91
C ILE A 103 5.57 -22.39 -13.92
N ALA A 104 5.58 -21.08 -14.22
CA ALA A 104 4.63 -20.11 -13.71
C ALA A 104 4.02 -19.32 -14.90
N PRO A 105 2.77 -19.58 -15.33
CA PRO A 105 2.13 -18.88 -16.44
C PRO A 105 2.02 -17.35 -16.21
N GLY A 106 2.10 -16.88 -14.95
CA GLY A 106 2.17 -15.46 -14.61
C GLY A 106 3.54 -14.77 -14.79
N VAL A 107 4.61 -15.52 -15.06
CA VAL A 107 6.00 -14.99 -15.16
C VAL A 107 6.43 -14.70 -16.61
N SER A 108 5.78 -15.31 -17.60
CA SER A 108 6.02 -15.01 -19.02
C SER A 108 5.36 -13.69 -19.47
N ASP A 109 4.20 -13.33 -18.89
CA ASP A 109 3.52 -12.04 -19.11
C ASP A 109 4.14 -10.85 -18.34
N LEU A 110 5.23 -11.12 -17.63
CA LEU A 110 5.84 -10.24 -16.63
C LEU A 110 6.58 -9.04 -17.24
N HIS A 111 6.87 -9.08 -18.54
CA HIS A 111 7.36 -7.92 -19.27
C HIS A 111 6.25 -6.88 -19.48
N ASN A 112 5.01 -7.32 -19.72
CA ASN A 112 3.84 -6.45 -19.90
C ASN A 112 3.20 -6.08 -18.54
N ALA A 113 3.31 -6.96 -17.53
CA ALA A 113 2.76 -6.74 -16.19
C ALA A 113 3.72 -6.00 -15.21
N ARG A 114 4.70 -5.24 -15.70
CA ARG A 114 5.73 -4.60 -14.86
C ARG A 114 5.16 -3.71 -13.74
N HIS A 115 4.13 -2.92 -14.07
CA HIS A 115 3.48 -1.99 -13.15
C HIS A 115 2.61 -2.72 -12.13
N MET A 116 2.07 -3.87 -12.55
CA MET A 116 1.31 -4.77 -11.71
C MET A 116 2.17 -5.37 -10.59
N LEU A 117 3.41 -5.77 -10.90
CA LEU A 117 4.36 -6.25 -9.90
C LEU A 117 4.81 -5.15 -8.94
N ALA A 118 5.07 -3.96 -9.49
CA ALA A 118 5.43 -2.79 -8.69
C ALA A 118 4.33 -2.45 -7.69
N LEU A 119 3.05 -2.58 -8.10
CA LEU A 119 1.91 -2.40 -7.22
C LEU A 119 1.89 -3.42 -6.08
N VAL A 120 2.06 -4.72 -6.36
CA VAL A 120 2.06 -5.77 -5.33
C VAL A 120 3.17 -5.57 -4.31
N CYS A 121 4.38 -5.31 -4.82
CA CYS A 121 5.58 -5.16 -4.02
C CYS A 121 5.55 -3.87 -3.19
N GLY A 122 5.08 -2.79 -3.80
CA GLY A 122 4.87 -1.50 -3.14
C GLY A 122 3.78 -1.56 -2.09
N LEU A 123 2.70 -2.31 -2.32
CA LEU A 123 1.65 -2.52 -1.33
C LEU A 123 2.18 -3.27 -0.11
N GLY A 124 3.02 -4.30 -0.30
CA GLY A 124 3.67 -5.01 0.81
C GLY A 124 4.53 -4.09 1.68
N MET A 125 5.36 -3.25 1.05
CA MET A 125 6.17 -2.25 1.76
C MET A 125 5.30 -1.21 2.48
N GLY A 126 4.24 -0.72 1.82
CA GLY A 126 3.31 0.27 2.38
C GLY A 126 2.49 -0.28 3.55
N VAL A 127 2.00 -1.52 3.46
CA VAL A 127 1.24 -2.18 4.55
C VAL A 127 2.12 -2.34 5.79
N MET A 128 3.38 -2.75 5.64
CA MET A 128 4.28 -2.82 6.79
C MET A 128 4.58 -1.44 7.39
N ALA A 129 4.75 -0.42 6.55
CA ALA A 129 4.89 0.95 7.03
C ALA A 129 3.68 1.42 7.83
N ALA A 130 2.47 1.15 7.34
CA ALA A 130 1.23 1.46 8.04
C ALA A 130 1.08 0.67 9.35
N LEU A 131 1.46 -0.61 9.38
CA LEU A 131 1.46 -1.43 10.60
C LEU A 131 2.43 -0.87 11.64
N PHE A 132 3.67 -0.56 11.26
CA PHE A 132 4.65 0.01 12.19
C PHE A 132 4.23 1.38 12.74
N LEU A 133 3.57 2.20 11.91
CA LEU A 133 3.01 3.48 12.35
C LEU A 133 1.88 3.32 13.37
N THR A 134 1.02 2.31 13.21
CA THR A 134 -0.27 2.24 13.92
C THR A 134 -0.33 1.21 15.03
N MET A 135 0.44 0.12 14.98
CA MET A 135 0.26 -1.05 15.85
C MET A 135 0.32 -0.71 17.35
N ASN A 136 1.35 0.01 17.78
CA ASN A 136 1.53 0.38 19.20
C ASN A 136 0.48 1.40 19.65
N VAL A 137 0.19 2.40 18.82
CA VAL A 137 -0.78 3.46 19.12
C VAL A 137 -2.20 2.89 19.22
N PHE A 138 -2.54 1.95 18.34
CA PHE A 138 -3.86 1.30 18.35
C PHE A 138 -4.03 0.38 19.56
N ALA A 139 -2.95 -0.24 20.05
CA ALA A 139 -3.00 -0.98 21.31
C ALA A 139 -3.35 -0.07 22.49
N GLU A 140 -2.86 1.17 22.51
CA GLU A 140 -3.22 2.16 23.54
C GLU A 140 -4.70 2.59 23.45
N PHE A 141 -5.25 2.72 22.24
CA PHE A 141 -6.68 3.03 22.02
C PHE A 141 -7.64 1.93 22.51
N ALA A 142 -7.16 0.71 22.74
CA ALA A 142 -7.99 -0.36 23.26
C ALA A 142 -8.43 -0.13 24.71
N GLY A 143 -7.69 0.71 25.45
CA GLY A 143 -7.98 1.08 26.82
C GLY A 143 -9.28 1.90 26.99
N PRO A 144 -9.77 2.03 28.23
CA PRO A 144 -10.97 2.84 28.52
C PRO A 144 -10.70 4.36 28.47
N GLY A 145 -9.43 4.77 28.48
CA GLY A 145 -9.03 6.18 28.45
C GLY A 145 -8.91 6.75 27.04
N THR A 146 -9.13 8.05 26.91
CA THR A 146 -8.81 8.81 25.69
C THR A 146 -7.49 9.57 25.86
N ILE A 147 -6.81 9.86 24.75
CA ILE A 147 -5.57 10.65 24.77
C ILE A 147 -5.89 12.09 25.18
N GLY A 148 -5.01 12.69 26.00
CA GLY A 148 -5.00 14.14 26.26
C GLY A 148 -5.04 14.61 27.69
N LEU A 149 -5.39 13.73 28.65
CA LEU A 149 -5.41 14.11 30.05
C LEU A 149 -4.04 14.61 30.57
N PRO A 150 -2.89 13.94 30.32
CA PRO A 150 -1.62 14.39 30.90
C PRO A 150 -1.19 15.80 30.46
N ARG A 151 -1.43 16.15 29.19
CA ARG A 151 -1.15 17.50 28.67
C ARG A 151 -2.17 18.52 29.17
N ALA A 152 -3.45 18.17 29.17
CA ALA A 152 -4.50 19.07 29.67
C ALA A 152 -4.32 19.41 31.16
N VAL A 153 -3.87 18.45 31.96
CA VAL A 153 -3.53 18.66 33.38
C VAL A 153 -2.29 19.55 33.52
N ARG A 154 -1.25 19.33 32.70
CA ARG A 154 -0.01 20.14 32.75
C ARG A 154 -0.24 21.60 32.34
N GLU A 155 -1.03 21.83 31.30
CA GLU A 155 -1.29 23.16 30.75
C GLU A 155 -2.48 23.86 31.44
N ASN A 156 -3.15 23.16 32.36
CA ASN A 156 -4.42 23.56 33.00
C ASN A 156 -5.46 24.08 31.99
N LYS A 157 -5.41 23.57 30.76
CA LYS A 157 -6.24 23.94 29.63
C LYS A 157 -6.50 22.70 28.78
N ARG A 158 -7.76 22.44 28.44
CA ARG A 158 -8.09 21.44 27.42
C ARG A 158 -7.91 22.07 26.05
N ASN A 159 -6.82 21.72 25.37
CA ASN A 159 -6.61 22.04 23.97
C ASN A 159 -7.06 20.87 23.09
N GLU A 160 -8.25 21.00 22.50
CA GLU A 160 -8.85 19.99 21.61
C GLU A 160 -8.00 19.70 20.36
N TYR A 161 -7.12 20.62 19.96
CA TYR A 161 -6.24 20.48 18.79
C TYR A 161 -5.05 19.51 19.01
N TYR A 162 -4.56 19.38 20.24
CA TYR A 162 -3.34 18.59 20.52
C TYR A 162 -3.64 17.20 21.06
N ALA A 163 -4.83 17.02 21.64
CA ALA A 163 -5.27 15.75 22.19
C ALA A 163 -6.81 15.65 22.19
N GLY A 164 -7.38 15.94 21.02
CA GLY A 164 -8.80 15.85 20.79
C GLY A 164 -9.28 14.41 20.54
N PRO A 165 -10.61 14.20 20.56
CA PRO A 165 -11.23 12.90 20.30
C PRO A 165 -10.94 12.34 18.89
N TYR A 166 -10.42 13.17 17.98
CA TYR A 166 -10.17 12.81 16.58
C TYR A 166 -8.77 12.25 16.30
N LEU A 167 -7.87 12.25 17.29
CA LEU A 167 -6.50 11.73 17.11
C LEU A 167 -6.44 10.28 16.57
N PRO A 168 -7.28 9.33 17.04
CA PRO A 168 -7.32 7.98 16.48
C PRO A 168 -7.67 7.94 14.98
N LEU A 169 -8.54 8.86 14.54
CA LEU A 169 -8.93 8.96 13.13
C LEU A 169 -7.77 9.47 12.28
N TYR A 170 -7.01 10.47 12.76
CA TYR A 170 -5.85 10.98 12.02
C TYR A 170 -4.78 9.90 11.84
N TYR A 171 -4.44 9.13 12.89
CA TYR A 171 -3.51 8.00 12.76
C TYR A 171 -4.01 6.95 11.75
N ALA A 172 -5.30 6.61 11.79
CA ALA A 172 -5.87 5.64 10.87
C ALA A 172 -5.83 6.11 9.40
N LEU A 173 -6.14 7.38 9.17
CA LEU A 173 -6.05 7.97 7.83
C LEU A 173 -4.60 8.11 7.36
N THR A 174 -3.67 8.53 8.20
CA THR A 174 -2.24 8.58 7.83
C THR A 174 -1.69 7.18 7.51
N GLY A 175 -2.07 6.15 8.26
CA GLY A 175 -1.69 4.76 7.93
C GLY A 175 -2.28 4.28 6.60
N CYS A 176 -3.53 4.65 6.31
CA CYS A 176 -4.14 4.42 5.00
C CYS A 176 -3.33 5.08 3.87
N LEU A 177 -2.97 6.36 4.01
CA LEU A 177 -2.13 7.06 3.03
C LEU A 177 -0.74 6.44 2.91
N ALA A 178 -0.09 6.07 4.02
CA ALA A 178 1.23 5.44 4.02
C ALA A 178 1.25 4.14 3.20
N SER A 179 0.17 3.35 3.29
CA SER A 179 0.04 2.13 2.50
C SER A 179 -0.01 2.38 0.99
N LEU A 180 -0.71 3.43 0.57
CA LEU A 180 -0.83 3.83 -0.84
C LEU A 180 0.42 4.54 -1.35
N PHE A 181 1.08 5.35 -0.52
CA PHE A 181 2.38 5.93 -0.85
C PHE A 181 3.43 4.87 -1.16
N GLY A 182 3.45 3.77 -0.38
CA GLY A 182 4.30 2.61 -0.66
C GLY A 182 4.13 2.06 -2.08
N VAL A 183 2.90 2.04 -2.60
CA VAL A 183 2.57 1.63 -3.98
C VAL A 183 3.15 2.61 -5.00
N VAL A 184 2.77 3.89 -4.93
CA VAL A 184 3.15 4.88 -5.94
C VAL A 184 4.65 5.13 -5.99
N TRP A 185 5.33 5.20 -4.84
CA TRP A 185 6.79 5.35 -4.80
C TRP A 185 7.50 4.17 -5.46
N THR A 186 6.99 2.95 -5.26
CA THR A 186 7.57 1.76 -5.87
C THR A 186 7.37 1.77 -7.39
N ILE A 187 6.19 2.16 -7.88
CA ILE A 187 5.93 2.30 -9.33
C ILE A 187 6.89 3.30 -9.96
N MET A 188 7.04 4.48 -9.37
CA MET A 188 7.90 5.55 -9.87
C MET A 188 9.39 5.17 -9.87
N ILE A 189 9.88 4.58 -8.76
CA ILE A 189 11.27 4.13 -8.67
C ILE A 189 11.55 3.02 -9.68
N TRP A 190 10.65 2.04 -9.80
CA TRP A 190 10.86 0.91 -10.71
C TRP A 190 10.78 1.30 -12.19
N ASP A 191 9.92 2.26 -12.57
CA ASP A 191 9.93 2.79 -13.94
C ASP A 191 11.28 3.47 -14.25
N SER A 192 11.83 4.23 -13.30
CA SER A 192 13.16 4.85 -13.42
C SER A 192 14.26 3.82 -13.59
N CYS A 193 14.29 2.77 -12.76
CA CYS A 193 15.24 1.67 -12.87
C CYS A 193 15.17 0.97 -14.23
N HIS A 194 14.00 0.90 -14.85
CA HIS A 194 13.83 0.32 -16.17
C HIS A 194 14.35 1.24 -17.29
N ARG A 195 14.17 2.55 -17.14
CA ARG A 195 14.63 3.57 -18.10
C ARG A 195 16.10 3.96 -17.93
N ALA A 196 16.78 3.46 -16.90
CA ALA A 196 18.15 3.84 -16.53
C ALA A 196 19.20 3.75 -17.66
N ARG A 197 18.94 2.94 -18.70
CA ARG A 197 19.84 2.78 -19.86
C ARG A 197 19.38 3.50 -21.14
N LYS A 198 18.23 4.19 -21.14
CA LYS A 198 17.54 4.62 -22.38
C LYS A 198 17.40 6.14 -22.57
N GLY A 199 17.79 7.02 -21.64
CA GLY A 199 17.70 8.47 -21.88
C GLY A 199 18.18 9.36 -20.74
N LYS A 200 18.25 10.69 -20.97
CA LYS A 200 18.74 11.70 -20.00
C LYS A 200 17.82 11.93 -18.78
N LEU A 201 16.49 11.81 -18.93
CA LEU A 201 15.51 12.06 -17.87
C LEU A 201 15.06 10.79 -17.12
N TRP A 202 15.89 9.75 -17.13
CA TRP A 202 15.53 8.43 -16.58
C TRP A 202 15.34 8.43 -15.05
N ALA A 203 16.04 9.30 -14.34
CA ALA A 203 16.01 9.37 -12.87
C ALA A 203 14.88 10.26 -12.33
N LEU A 204 14.16 10.97 -13.20
CA LEU A 204 13.15 11.95 -12.78
C LEU A 204 12.04 11.33 -11.91
N PRO A 205 11.41 10.20 -12.26
CA PRO A 205 10.35 9.63 -11.41
C PRO A 205 10.87 9.17 -10.04
N ALA A 206 12.06 8.57 -9.97
CA ALA A 206 12.67 8.15 -8.71
C ALA A 206 13.01 9.35 -7.83
N PHE A 207 13.53 10.43 -8.42
CA PHE A 207 13.79 11.67 -7.69
C PHE A 207 12.51 12.26 -7.11
N ILE A 208 11.43 12.37 -7.90
CA ILE A 208 10.13 12.85 -7.42
C ILE A 208 9.60 11.95 -6.30
N ALA A 209 9.74 10.62 -6.41
CA ALA A 209 9.32 9.68 -5.39
C ALA A 209 10.06 9.95 -4.07
N THR A 210 11.39 10.00 -4.09
CA THR A 210 12.21 10.29 -2.91
C THR A 210 11.89 11.67 -2.32
N CYS A 211 11.80 12.72 -3.15
CA CYS A 211 11.42 14.06 -2.69
C CYS A 211 10.04 14.06 -2.02
N SER A 212 9.05 13.39 -2.61
CA SER A 212 7.72 13.28 -2.00
C SER A 212 7.74 12.48 -0.69
N HIS A 213 8.59 11.46 -0.57
CA HIS A 213 8.78 10.69 0.67
C HIS A 213 9.37 11.56 1.78
N PHE A 214 10.39 12.38 1.46
CA PHE A 214 10.91 13.41 2.37
C PHE A 214 9.85 14.44 2.74
N MET A 215 9.03 14.88 1.79
CA MET A 215 7.99 15.88 2.04
C MET A 215 6.88 15.33 2.96
N VAL A 216 6.38 14.11 2.72
CA VAL A 216 5.39 13.44 3.60
C VAL A 216 5.93 13.32 5.02
N SER A 217 7.18 12.87 5.16
CA SER A 217 7.84 12.70 6.46
C SER A 217 8.06 14.06 7.14
N GLY A 218 8.56 15.05 6.40
CA GLY A 218 8.77 16.43 6.87
C GLY A 218 7.49 17.10 7.36
N MET A 219 6.40 16.99 6.59
CA MET A 219 5.08 17.52 7.00
C MET A 219 4.58 16.89 8.30
N SER A 220 4.98 15.65 8.60
CA SER A 220 4.54 14.94 9.81
C SER A 220 5.11 15.54 11.11
N TRP A 221 6.15 16.37 11.05
CA TRP A 221 6.63 17.12 12.23
C TRP A 221 5.58 18.10 12.77
N PHE A 222 4.79 18.72 11.90
CA PHE A 222 3.75 19.66 12.33
C PHE A 222 2.57 18.98 13.04
N ASN A 223 2.54 17.64 13.09
CA ASN A 223 1.53 16.92 13.87
C ASN A 223 1.69 17.13 15.38
N SER A 224 2.90 17.38 15.88
CA SER A 224 3.12 17.70 17.31
C SER A 224 2.58 19.06 17.70
N GLU A 225 2.51 19.98 16.74
CA GLU A 225 2.07 21.37 16.84
C GLU A 225 0.54 21.54 16.67
N GLY A 226 -0.23 20.45 16.54
CA GLY A 226 -1.69 20.52 16.43
C GLY A 226 -2.23 20.81 15.03
N TYR A 227 -1.39 20.73 13.99
CA TYR A 227 -1.79 20.94 12.59
C TYR A 227 -2.17 19.64 11.85
N GLN A 228 -2.59 18.59 12.57
CA GLN A 228 -2.87 17.27 11.98
C GLN A 228 -3.86 17.30 10.80
N PRO A 229 -4.97 18.06 10.84
CA PRO A 229 -5.89 18.13 9.70
C PRO A 229 -5.24 18.71 8.44
N PHE A 230 -4.42 19.75 8.60
CA PHE A 230 -3.75 20.39 7.49
C PHE A 230 -2.67 19.48 6.89
N VAL A 231 -1.88 18.83 7.75
CA VAL A 231 -0.87 17.84 7.34
C VAL A 231 -1.53 16.69 6.58
N LEU A 232 -2.65 16.17 7.08
CA LEU A 232 -3.37 15.08 6.43
C LEU A 232 -3.91 15.50 5.05
N CYS A 233 -4.52 16.68 4.94
CA CYS A 233 -4.99 17.21 3.66
C CYS A 233 -3.84 17.40 2.67
N ALA A 234 -2.72 17.96 3.11
CA ALA A 234 -1.53 18.16 2.27
C ALA A 234 -0.95 16.82 1.79
N GLN A 235 -0.83 15.83 2.69
CA GLN A 235 -0.40 14.47 2.34
C GLN A 235 -1.38 13.79 1.37
N PHE A 236 -2.69 13.99 1.53
CA PHE A 236 -3.69 13.45 0.62
C PHE A 236 -3.58 14.06 -0.79
N ILE A 237 -3.46 15.39 -0.90
CA ILE A 237 -3.28 16.07 -2.18
C ILE A 237 -1.99 15.59 -2.87
N LEU A 238 -0.90 15.46 -2.11
CA LEU A 238 0.36 14.96 -2.62
C LEU A 238 0.23 13.50 -3.12
N LEU A 239 -0.50 12.64 -2.39
CA LEU A 239 -0.77 11.28 -2.83
C LEU A 239 -1.52 11.27 -4.16
N ILE A 240 -2.57 12.07 -4.31
CA ILE A 240 -3.33 12.19 -5.56
C ILE A 240 -2.42 12.63 -6.71
N ALA A 241 -1.54 13.62 -6.49
CA ALA A 241 -0.57 14.05 -7.49
C ALA A 241 0.40 12.92 -7.90
N CYS A 242 0.92 12.15 -6.93
CA CYS A 242 1.76 10.98 -7.20
C CYS A 242 1.00 9.86 -7.94
N ILE A 243 -0.28 9.65 -7.63
CA ILE A 243 -1.14 8.69 -8.35
C ILE A 243 -1.31 9.15 -9.80
N MET A 244 -1.68 10.41 -10.04
CA MET A 244 -1.83 10.95 -11.39
C MET A 244 -0.54 10.82 -12.20
N TYR A 245 0.60 11.15 -11.59
CA TYR A 245 1.90 11.00 -12.23
C TYR A 245 2.23 9.53 -12.54
N SER A 246 1.88 8.61 -11.64
CA SER A 246 2.03 7.17 -11.87
C SER A 246 1.15 6.68 -13.02
N GLN A 247 -0.07 7.21 -13.18
CA GLN A 247 -0.95 6.88 -14.31
C GLN A 247 -0.35 7.32 -15.66
N ILE A 248 0.25 8.51 -15.71
CA ILE A 248 0.98 9.00 -16.89
C ILE A 248 2.15 8.06 -17.23
N ILE A 249 2.90 7.60 -16.22
CA ILE A 249 3.99 6.61 -16.41
C ILE A 249 3.47 5.29 -16.98
N MET A 250 2.26 4.88 -16.58
CA MET A 250 1.60 3.68 -17.08
C MET A 250 1.02 3.85 -18.49
N GLY A 251 1.00 5.08 -19.04
CA GLY A 251 0.57 5.38 -20.40
C GLY A 251 -0.88 5.81 -20.54
N SER A 252 -1.57 6.15 -19.44
CA SER A 252 -2.94 6.67 -19.51
C SER A 252 -2.97 8.10 -20.07
N THR A 253 -3.96 8.42 -20.89
CA THR A 253 -4.30 9.79 -21.28
C THR A 253 -5.28 10.43 -20.30
N PHE A 254 -5.38 11.77 -20.29
CA PHE A 254 -6.37 12.47 -19.46
C PHE A 254 -7.80 11.97 -19.71
N ASP A 255 -8.15 11.73 -20.97
CA ASP A 255 -9.48 11.22 -21.34
C ASP A 255 -9.74 9.83 -20.75
N SER A 256 -8.76 8.93 -20.82
CA SER A 256 -8.88 7.58 -20.23
C SER A 256 -9.04 7.61 -18.71
N ILE A 257 -8.43 8.60 -18.04
CA ILE A 257 -8.58 8.79 -16.59
C ILE A 257 -10.00 9.29 -16.28
N ILE A 258 -10.49 10.31 -17.02
CA ILE A 258 -11.83 10.87 -16.81
C ILE A 258 -12.90 9.82 -17.09
N GLU A 259 -12.77 9.07 -18.17
CA GLU A 259 -13.67 7.98 -18.51
C GLU A 259 -13.63 6.87 -17.45
N GLY A 260 -12.43 6.49 -16.98
CA GLY A 260 -12.27 5.52 -15.89
C GLY A 260 -12.91 5.96 -14.58
N ILE A 261 -12.77 7.23 -14.19
CA ILE A 261 -13.42 7.79 -13.00
C ILE A 261 -14.93 7.79 -13.18
N THR A 262 -15.41 8.27 -14.32
CA THR A 262 -16.85 8.39 -14.61
C THR A 262 -17.51 7.02 -14.60
N THR A 263 -16.93 6.04 -15.28
CA THR A 263 -17.43 4.66 -15.30
C THR A 263 -17.40 4.02 -13.92
N THR A 264 -16.35 4.23 -13.12
CA THR A 264 -16.26 3.70 -11.76
C THR A 264 -17.31 4.33 -10.83
N LEU A 265 -17.53 5.65 -10.93
CA LEU A 265 -18.56 6.35 -10.18
C LEU A 265 -19.96 5.89 -10.59
N LEU A 266 -20.22 5.73 -11.88
CA LEU A 266 -21.48 5.22 -12.40
C LEU A 266 -21.72 3.77 -11.95
N ASP A 267 -20.72 2.90 -12.03
CA ASP A 267 -20.81 1.50 -11.59
C ASP A 267 -21.06 1.40 -10.07
N TRP A 268 -20.51 2.34 -9.29
CA TRP A 268 -20.78 2.45 -7.85
C TRP A 268 -22.21 2.94 -7.56
N ILE A 269 -22.64 4.03 -8.19
CA ILE A 269 -23.98 4.61 -8.03
C ILE A 269 -25.06 3.62 -8.47
N THR A 270 -24.83 2.92 -9.58
CA THR A 270 -25.75 1.90 -10.10
C THR A 270 -25.72 0.58 -9.32
N LEU A 271 -24.89 0.51 -8.26
CA LEU A 271 -24.68 -0.68 -7.43
C LEU A 271 -24.44 -1.93 -8.29
N LYS A 272 -23.74 -1.78 -9.42
CA LYS A 272 -23.57 -2.85 -10.41
C LYS A 272 -22.86 -4.06 -9.80
N TRP A 273 -21.95 -3.84 -8.86
CA TRP A 273 -21.31 -4.91 -8.09
C TRP A 273 -22.31 -5.71 -7.24
N LEU A 274 -23.31 -5.03 -6.67
CA LEU A 274 -24.36 -5.64 -5.85
C LEU A 274 -25.29 -6.43 -6.76
N ARG A 275 -25.69 -5.82 -7.88
CA ARG A 275 -26.50 -6.45 -8.92
C ARG A 275 -25.83 -7.73 -9.42
N GLN A 276 -24.57 -7.68 -9.82
CA GLN A 276 -23.85 -8.87 -10.28
C GLN A 276 -23.70 -9.95 -9.20
N LYS A 277 -23.65 -9.59 -7.92
CA LYS A 277 -23.53 -10.58 -6.83
C LYS A 277 -24.87 -11.18 -6.43
N VAL A 278 -25.95 -10.41 -6.51
CA VAL A 278 -27.33 -10.82 -6.22
C VAL A 278 -27.89 -11.65 -7.37
N PHE A 279 -27.82 -11.15 -8.62
CA PHE A 279 -28.40 -11.83 -9.78
C PHE A 279 -27.57 -13.01 -10.30
N LYS A 280 -26.29 -13.12 -9.94
CA LYS A 280 -25.50 -14.33 -10.24
C LYS A 280 -25.85 -15.52 -9.34
N ASN A 281 -26.56 -15.28 -8.23
CA ASN A 281 -27.16 -16.33 -7.40
C ASN A 281 -28.56 -16.77 -7.88
N GLU A 282 -29.12 -16.14 -8.93
CA GLU A 282 -30.44 -16.51 -9.50
C GLU A 282 -30.34 -17.12 -10.91
N GLY A 283 -29.15 -17.54 -11.35
CA GLY A 283 -29.00 -18.39 -12.54
C GLY A 283 -29.42 -19.83 -12.24
N PRO A 284 -30.01 -20.58 -13.21
CA PRO A 284 -30.77 -21.78 -12.91
C PRO A 284 -29.85 -22.91 -12.44
N PHE A 285 -30.19 -23.46 -11.27
CA PHE A 285 -29.65 -24.63 -10.58
C PHE A 285 -28.18 -24.55 -10.12
N SER A 286 -27.99 -24.78 -8.82
CA SER A 286 -26.65 -25.06 -8.29
C SER A 286 -26.11 -26.36 -8.93
N PRO A 287 -24.79 -26.54 -9.07
CA PRO A 287 -24.21 -27.77 -9.61
C PRO A 287 -24.67 -29.04 -8.87
N VAL A 288 -25.12 -28.89 -7.62
CA VAL A 288 -25.66 -29.97 -6.79
C VAL A 288 -27.06 -30.39 -7.25
N GLU A 289 -27.90 -29.45 -7.68
CA GLU A 289 -29.23 -29.76 -8.19
C GLU A 289 -29.21 -30.32 -9.61
N GLU A 290 -28.22 -29.95 -10.42
CA GLU A 290 -28.01 -30.52 -11.76
C GLU A 290 -27.52 -31.97 -11.68
N ILE A 291 -26.67 -32.29 -10.68
CA ILE A 291 -26.25 -33.66 -10.36
C ILE A 291 -27.42 -34.49 -9.81
N GLU A 292 -28.24 -33.97 -8.89
CA GLU A 292 -29.45 -34.68 -8.40
C GLU A 292 -30.51 -34.88 -9.48
N ALA A 293 -30.56 -34.00 -10.49
CA ALA A 293 -31.50 -34.12 -11.61
C ALA A 293 -31.04 -35.17 -12.64
N ASP A 294 -29.73 -35.35 -12.84
CA ASP A 294 -29.19 -36.42 -13.68
C ASP A 294 -29.23 -37.78 -12.96
N GLU A 295 -28.97 -37.83 -11.66
CA GLU A 295 -29.09 -39.06 -10.86
C GLU A 295 -30.56 -39.56 -10.82
N ARG A 296 -31.53 -38.65 -10.77
CA ARG A 296 -32.96 -39.00 -10.90
C ARG A 296 -33.36 -39.47 -12.30
N ARG A 297 -32.64 -39.06 -13.35
CA ARG A 297 -32.89 -39.53 -14.71
C ARG A 297 -32.34 -40.93 -14.94
N GLU A 298 -31.15 -41.25 -14.42
CA GLU A 298 -30.54 -42.58 -14.55
C GLU A 298 -31.31 -43.68 -13.80
N VAL A 299 -31.99 -43.35 -12.69
CA VAL A 299 -32.80 -44.32 -11.92
C VAL A 299 -34.15 -44.63 -12.60
N SER A 300 -34.54 -43.86 -13.64
CA SER A 300 -35.83 -43.99 -14.33
C SER A 300 -35.78 -44.71 -15.68
N THR A 301 -34.60 -45.19 -16.09
CA THR A 301 -34.37 -46.03 -17.29
C THR A 301 -33.93 -47.42 -16.92
#